data_AF-A0A7C9BLY0-F1
#
_entry.id   AF-A0A7C9BLY0-F1
#
_cell.length_a   1.000
_cell.length_b   1.000
_cell.length_c   1.000
_cell.angle_alpha   90.00
_cell.angle_beta   90.00
_cell.angle_gamma   90.00
#
_symmetry.space_group_name_H-M   'P 1'
#
loop_
_entity.id
_entity.type
_entity.pdbx_description
1 polymer ?
#
loop_
_entity_poly.entity_id
_entity_poly.type
_entity_poly.pdbx_seq_one_letter_code
_entity_poly.pdbx_strand_id
1 'polypeptide(L)'
;MRTKYLIVMFFIMGVANAQKTTGIKFEHGLSWQQIQEKAKKENKYIFIDAYTTWCGPCKMMDQNIFPQKKVGEFFNAFFINVKVQIDSTQKDDDQTKKWYKDAQDLVNTYNIDSYPTYLFFNPKGEIVHRINGGSTTADEFISKSEAALAGYPKQKWQFIRGSKDFESLLGMMKSARLMNDREFIPVVTNTYLTTQNDLLTEENLKLIASNTRHITDPGFSVLRNQADKADQVLGKGKSARLVKIVVFDDIVFPYLRKNGVKKDYGGMFGYLGEVNESVNWTEVEGKLKKEFPDLSDEILLTSKPTYYKWAANWPAFASYISSQKNVIAKDQLDSYANDVFLFCDDPASIEKAVGWSEYLLTSENEHNIGFLSTYANLLYKTGKKGEGVKTMEQVVALSGEKEGDLIKRLEKMKSGEKTW
;
A
#
# COMPACT_ATOMS: atom_id res chain seq x y z
N MET A 1 -43.98 27.31 35.53
CA MET A 1 -43.64 25.92 35.16
C MET A 1 -43.19 25.90 33.70
N ARG A 2 -41.90 25.70 33.41
CA ARG A 2 -41.39 25.57 32.03
C ARG A 2 -41.07 24.10 31.78
N THR A 3 -41.90 23.45 30.97
CA THR A 3 -41.76 22.06 30.53
C THR A 3 -40.58 21.96 29.56
N LYS A 4 -39.57 21.14 29.88
CA LYS A 4 -38.47 20.78 28.98
C LYS A 4 -38.92 19.59 28.12
N TYR A 5 -38.94 19.75 26.80
CA TYR A 5 -39.08 18.63 25.87
C TYR A 5 -37.69 18.07 25.53
N LEU A 6 -37.51 16.78 25.80
CA LEU A 6 -36.33 15.99 25.50
C LEU A 6 -36.46 15.47 24.06
N ILE A 7 -35.67 15.99 23.12
CA ILE A 7 -35.60 15.46 21.75
C ILE A 7 -34.58 14.32 21.76
N VAL A 8 -35.08 13.08 21.69
CA VAL A 8 -34.26 11.88 21.47
C VAL A 8 -34.10 11.71 19.96
N MET A 9 -32.94 12.07 19.43
CA MET A 9 -32.58 11.89 18.03
C MET A 9 -32.04 10.47 17.82
N PHE A 10 -32.89 9.57 17.36
CA PHE A 10 -32.53 8.21 16.95
C PHE A 10 -31.71 8.28 15.66
N PHE A 11 -30.38 8.22 15.77
CA PHE A 11 -29.47 8.17 14.63
C PHE A 11 -29.35 6.73 14.15
N ILE A 12 -30.12 6.37 13.12
CA ILE A 12 -30.00 5.09 12.42
C ILE A 12 -28.66 5.12 11.67
N MET A 13 -27.64 4.45 12.23
CA MET A 13 -26.38 4.22 11.53
C MET A 13 -26.62 3.27 10.35
N GLY A 14 -26.75 3.85 9.15
CA GLY A 14 -26.65 3.11 7.91
C GLY A 14 -25.25 2.51 7.80
N VAL A 15 -25.20 1.17 7.73
CA VAL A 15 -23.98 0.42 7.44
C VAL A 15 -23.62 0.70 5.98
N ALA A 16 -22.72 1.66 5.76
CA ALA A 16 -22.15 1.91 4.44
C ALA A 16 -21.16 0.78 4.13
N ASN A 17 -21.64 -0.27 3.47
CA ASN A 17 -20.77 -1.19 2.75
C ASN A 17 -19.95 -0.38 1.74
N ALA A 18 -18.65 -0.23 1.99
CA ALA A 18 -17.72 0.30 1.01
C ALA A 18 -17.81 -0.58 -0.26
N GLN A 19 -18.50 -0.08 -1.27
CA GLN A 19 -18.68 -0.77 -2.53
C GLN A 19 -17.31 -0.84 -3.21
N LYS A 20 -16.66 -2.01 -3.15
CA LYS A 20 -15.59 -2.39 -4.07
C LYS A 20 -16.12 -2.07 -5.47
N THR A 21 -15.62 -1.03 -6.13
CA THR A 21 -16.07 -0.69 -7.47
C THR A 21 -15.81 -1.89 -8.37
N THR A 22 -16.89 -2.54 -8.81
CA THR A 22 -16.80 -3.79 -9.56
C THR A 22 -16.39 -3.53 -11.01
N GLY A 23 -16.69 -2.36 -11.58
CA GLY A 23 -16.45 -2.04 -12.99
C GLY A 23 -15.11 -1.42 -13.36
N ILE A 24 -15.07 -0.83 -14.56
CA ILE A 24 -13.97 0.01 -15.02
C ILE A 24 -13.80 1.20 -14.06
N LYS A 25 -12.56 1.44 -13.64
CA LYS A 25 -12.15 2.60 -12.86
C LYS A 25 -11.63 3.66 -13.81
N PHE A 26 -12.44 4.68 -14.04
CA PHE A 26 -12.08 5.81 -14.86
C PHE A 26 -11.26 6.83 -14.06
N GLU A 27 -10.24 7.38 -14.70
CA GLU A 27 -9.48 8.50 -14.18
C GLU A 27 -10.29 9.78 -14.28
N HIS A 28 -10.12 10.65 -13.28
CA HIS A 28 -10.79 11.93 -13.21
C HIS A 28 -9.78 13.04 -12.91
N GLY A 29 -10.02 14.23 -13.46
CA GLY A 29 -9.25 15.44 -13.14
C GLY A 29 -7.85 15.51 -13.76
N LEU A 30 -7.48 14.59 -14.64
CA LEU A 30 -6.22 14.62 -15.39
C LEU A 30 -6.46 15.16 -16.81
N SER A 31 -5.49 15.92 -17.34
CA SER A 31 -5.46 16.32 -18.76
C SER A 31 -4.94 15.19 -19.65
N TRP A 32 -5.09 15.31 -20.98
CA TRP A 32 -4.55 14.32 -21.91
C TRP A 32 -3.04 14.10 -21.73
N GLN A 33 -2.28 15.19 -21.60
CA GLN A 33 -0.83 15.11 -21.33
C GLN A 33 -0.52 14.35 -20.03
N GLN A 34 -1.24 14.63 -18.94
CA GLN A 34 -1.04 13.94 -17.66
C GLN A 34 -1.39 12.45 -17.74
N ILE A 35 -2.40 12.09 -18.55
CA ILE A 35 -2.74 10.69 -18.82
C ILE A 35 -1.60 10.00 -19.58
N GLN A 36 -1.01 10.63 -20.59
CA GLN A 36 0.14 10.07 -21.32
C GLN A 36 1.37 9.91 -20.42
N GLU A 37 1.67 10.91 -19.58
CA GLU A 37 2.76 10.84 -18.60
C GLU A 37 2.54 9.71 -17.58
N LYS A 38 1.31 9.57 -17.07
CA LYS A 38 0.91 8.48 -16.17
C LYS A 38 1.05 7.12 -16.85
N ALA A 39 0.56 6.97 -18.08
CA ALA A 39 0.68 5.74 -18.86
C ALA A 39 2.14 5.33 -19.08
N LYS A 40 3.02 6.29 -19.42
CA LYS A 40 4.46 6.04 -19.55
C LYS A 40 5.10 5.62 -18.24
N LYS A 41 4.77 6.30 -17.14
CA LYS A 41 5.31 6.01 -15.79
C LYS A 41 4.86 4.66 -15.26
N GLU A 42 3.61 4.29 -15.49
CA GLU A 42 3.03 3.01 -15.06
C GLU A 42 3.24 1.89 -16.07
N ASN A 43 3.80 2.19 -17.25
CA ASN A 43 3.91 1.28 -18.40
C ASN A 43 2.57 0.60 -18.75
N LYS A 44 1.48 1.38 -18.72
CA LYS A 44 0.12 0.94 -19.04
C LYS A 44 -0.36 1.51 -20.37
N TYR A 45 -1.25 0.78 -21.03
CA TYR A 45 -1.96 1.28 -22.20
C TYR A 45 -2.97 2.35 -21.76
N ILE A 46 -3.56 3.07 -22.70
CA ILE A 46 -4.65 4.01 -22.45
C ILE A 46 -5.88 3.54 -23.19
N PHE A 47 -7.03 3.55 -22.52
CA PHE A 47 -8.34 3.34 -23.10
C PHE A 47 -9.12 4.65 -23.01
N ILE A 48 -9.55 5.18 -24.15
CA ILE A 48 -10.45 6.33 -24.24
C ILE A 48 -11.83 5.84 -24.69
N ASP A 49 -12.83 6.14 -23.89
CA ASP A 49 -14.24 6.13 -24.28
C ASP A 49 -14.64 7.52 -24.78
N ALA A 50 -14.68 7.70 -26.11
CA ALA A 50 -15.16 8.91 -26.74
C ALA A 50 -16.68 8.81 -26.94
N TYR A 51 -17.42 9.58 -26.15
CA TYR A 51 -18.88 9.52 -26.07
C TYR A 51 -19.52 10.89 -26.29
N THR A 52 -20.84 10.90 -26.51
CA THR A 52 -21.66 12.12 -26.47
C THR A 52 -22.81 12.01 -25.49
N THR A 53 -23.29 13.14 -24.97
CA THR A 53 -24.37 13.17 -23.95
C THR A 53 -25.71 12.62 -24.45
N TRP A 54 -25.94 12.64 -25.76
CA TRP A 54 -27.16 12.16 -26.41
C TRP A 54 -27.05 10.73 -26.98
N CYS A 55 -25.87 10.12 -26.96
CA CYS A 55 -25.62 8.79 -27.52
C CYS A 55 -26.28 7.67 -26.68
N GLY A 56 -27.34 7.05 -27.21
CA GLY A 56 -28.03 5.93 -26.59
C GLY A 56 -27.12 4.70 -26.33
N PRO A 57 -26.36 4.21 -27.33
CA PRO A 57 -25.43 3.10 -27.12
C PRO A 57 -24.35 3.37 -26.07
N CYS A 58 -23.89 4.63 -25.95
CA CYS A 58 -22.91 5.03 -24.93
C CYS A 58 -23.48 4.84 -23.52
N LYS A 59 -24.72 5.30 -23.30
CA LYS A 59 -25.44 5.11 -22.03
C LYS A 59 -25.66 3.63 -21.70
N MET A 60 -25.92 2.80 -22.71
CA MET A 60 -26.06 1.35 -22.53
C MET A 60 -24.75 0.72 -22.03
N MET A 61 -23.62 1.11 -22.60
CA MET A 61 -22.29 0.62 -22.18
C MET A 61 -21.98 1.03 -20.73
N ASP A 62 -22.24 2.29 -20.39
CA ASP A 62 -22.07 2.84 -19.03
C ASP A 62 -22.91 2.12 -17.98
N GLN A 63 -24.14 1.74 -18.32
CA GLN A 63 -25.07 1.13 -17.37
C GLN A 63 -24.89 -0.38 -17.25
N ASN A 64 -24.59 -1.06 -18.37
CA ASN A 64 -24.71 -2.51 -18.45
C ASN A 64 -23.37 -3.23 -18.64
N ILE A 65 -22.37 -2.60 -19.26
CA ILE A 65 -21.11 -3.26 -19.62
C ILE A 65 -19.98 -2.81 -18.69
N PHE A 66 -19.67 -1.52 -18.64
CA PHE A 66 -18.56 -0.99 -17.84
C PHE A 66 -18.65 -1.32 -16.34
N PRO A 67 -19.83 -1.40 -15.70
CA PRO A 67 -19.93 -1.75 -14.28
C PRO A 67 -19.63 -3.22 -13.95
N GLN A 68 -19.57 -4.10 -14.96
CA GLN A 68 -19.38 -5.54 -14.74
C GLN A 68 -17.97 -5.87 -14.24
N LYS A 69 -17.90 -6.79 -13.27
CA LYS A 69 -16.65 -7.23 -12.63
C LYS A 69 -15.56 -7.63 -13.63
N LYS A 70 -15.89 -8.51 -14.57
CA LYS A 70 -14.94 -9.02 -15.57
C LYS A 70 -14.41 -7.94 -16.51
N VAL A 71 -15.21 -6.91 -16.80
CA VAL A 71 -14.79 -5.77 -17.62
C VAL A 71 -13.81 -4.93 -16.82
N GLY A 72 -14.13 -4.63 -15.56
CA GLY A 72 -13.21 -3.95 -14.65
C GLY A 72 -11.88 -4.70 -14.48
N GLU A 73 -11.90 -6.02 -14.30
CA GLU A 73 -10.70 -6.85 -14.15
C GLU A 73 -9.76 -6.74 -15.37
N PHE A 74 -10.31 -6.77 -16.59
CA PHE A 74 -9.51 -6.58 -17.81
C PHE A 74 -9.00 -5.15 -17.95
N PHE A 75 -9.90 -4.17 -17.94
CA PHE A 75 -9.55 -2.78 -18.23
C PHE A 75 -8.63 -2.17 -17.18
N ASN A 76 -8.90 -2.38 -15.90
CA ASN A 76 -8.09 -1.80 -14.82
C ASN A 76 -6.68 -2.43 -14.74
N ALA A 77 -6.52 -3.66 -15.23
CA ALA A 77 -5.24 -4.36 -15.23
C ALA A 77 -4.27 -3.78 -16.27
N PHE A 78 -4.76 -3.43 -17.46
CA PHE A 78 -3.90 -3.10 -18.59
C PHE A 78 -3.97 -1.63 -19.03
N PHE A 79 -5.04 -0.92 -18.69
CA PHE A 79 -5.33 0.41 -19.22
C PHE A 79 -5.45 1.46 -18.11
N ILE A 80 -4.99 2.67 -18.43
CA ILE A 80 -5.48 3.91 -17.86
C ILE A 80 -6.79 4.24 -18.58
N ASN A 81 -7.91 4.18 -17.86
CA ASN A 81 -9.23 4.33 -18.47
C ASN A 81 -9.71 5.78 -18.37
N VAL A 82 -10.11 6.38 -19.48
CA VAL A 82 -10.53 7.78 -19.54
C VAL A 82 -11.84 7.87 -20.33
N LYS A 83 -12.79 8.63 -19.80
CA LYS A 83 -13.97 9.03 -20.56
C LYS A 83 -13.76 10.44 -21.09
N VAL A 84 -14.05 10.64 -22.37
CA VAL A 84 -13.94 11.95 -23.02
C VAL A 84 -15.28 12.27 -23.68
N GLN A 85 -15.93 13.30 -23.15
CA GLN A 85 -17.13 13.86 -23.77
C GLN A 85 -16.71 14.66 -25.01
N ILE A 86 -17.24 14.29 -26.17
CA ILE A 86 -16.90 14.90 -27.45
C ILE A 86 -17.83 16.06 -27.79
N ASP A 87 -19.08 16.02 -27.34
CA ASP A 87 -20.01 17.15 -27.46
C ASP A 87 -19.83 18.15 -26.31
N SER A 88 -20.27 19.38 -26.54
CA SER A 88 -20.27 20.44 -25.53
C SER A 88 -21.70 20.85 -25.21
N THR A 89 -22.00 21.01 -23.92
CA THR A 89 -23.30 21.49 -23.44
C THR A 89 -23.13 22.66 -22.48
N GLN A 90 -24.18 23.47 -22.32
CA GLN A 90 -24.15 24.59 -21.36
C GLN A 90 -24.05 24.15 -19.90
N LYS A 91 -24.32 22.86 -19.62
CA LYS A 91 -24.32 22.28 -18.27
C LYS A 91 -23.02 21.57 -17.92
N ASP A 92 -22.05 21.57 -18.83
CA ASP A 92 -20.78 20.87 -18.62
C ASP A 92 -20.01 21.51 -17.46
N ASP A 93 -19.45 20.65 -16.61
CA ASP A 93 -18.64 21.07 -15.49
C ASP A 93 -17.24 21.55 -15.92
N ASP A 94 -16.50 22.13 -14.99
CA ASP A 94 -15.16 22.68 -15.27
C ASP A 94 -14.15 21.61 -15.69
N GLN A 95 -14.36 20.34 -15.31
CA GLN A 95 -13.47 19.25 -15.71
C GLN A 95 -13.71 18.85 -17.17
N THR A 96 -14.96 18.77 -17.58
CA THR A 96 -15.38 18.50 -18.96
C THR A 96 -14.91 19.61 -19.89
N LYS A 97 -15.07 20.87 -19.50
CA LYS A 97 -14.60 22.03 -20.28
C LYS A 97 -13.09 22.04 -20.52
N LYS A 98 -12.29 21.60 -19.55
CA LYS A 98 -10.82 21.47 -19.71
C LYS A 98 -10.44 20.51 -20.82
N TRP A 99 -11.29 19.52 -21.10
CA TRP A 99 -11.08 18.54 -22.16
C TRP A 99 -11.54 19.02 -23.54
N TYR A 100 -12.24 20.14 -23.70
CA TYR A 100 -12.80 20.54 -25.01
C TYR A 100 -11.77 20.61 -26.13
N LYS A 101 -10.60 21.21 -25.87
CA LYS A 101 -9.55 21.29 -26.87
C LYS A 101 -9.00 19.90 -27.20
N ASP A 102 -8.66 19.12 -26.18
CA ASP A 102 -8.16 17.75 -26.36
C ASP A 102 -9.18 16.86 -27.08
N ALA A 103 -10.48 16.99 -26.75
CA ALA A 103 -11.58 16.25 -27.37
C ALA A 103 -11.71 16.60 -28.87
N GLN A 104 -11.65 17.88 -29.23
CA GLN A 104 -11.64 18.31 -30.63
C GLN A 104 -10.39 17.80 -31.38
N ASP A 105 -9.22 17.91 -30.75
CA ASP A 105 -7.96 17.43 -31.32
C ASP A 105 -8.02 15.90 -31.54
N LEU A 106 -8.61 15.13 -30.61
CA LEU A 106 -8.86 13.69 -30.76
C LEU A 106 -9.79 13.37 -31.93
N VAL A 107 -10.92 14.09 -32.05
CA VAL A 107 -11.87 13.90 -33.16
C VAL A 107 -11.20 14.12 -34.51
N ASN A 108 -10.47 15.22 -34.64
CA ASN A 108 -9.82 15.62 -35.89
C ASN A 108 -8.66 14.68 -36.24
N THR A 109 -7.84 14.32 -35.24
CA THR A 109 -6.65 13.48 -35.47
C THR A 109 -7.03 12.05 -35.83
N TYR A 110 -8.08 11.50 -35.20
CA TYR A 110 -8.45 10.09 -35.35
C TYR A 110 -9.72 9.86 -36.18
N ASN A 111 -10.26 10.92 -36.81
CA ASN A 111 -11.46 10.91 -37.65
C ASN A 111 -12.63 10.20 -36.95
N ILE A 112 -13.02 10.70 -35.78
CA ILE A 112 -14.14 10.17 -35.01
C ILE A 112 -15.45 10.72 -35.59
N ASP A 113 -16.25 9.83 -36.16
CA ASP A 113 -17.49 10.17 -36.89
C ASP A 113 -18.74 9.39 -36.39
N SER A 114 -18.55 8.50 -35.41
CA SER A 114 -19.61 7.67 -34.81
C SER A 114 -19.37 7.45 -33.32
N TYR A 115 -20.45 7.23 -32.56
CA TYR A 115 -20.40 7.12 -31.10
C TYR A 115 -21.13 5.87 -30.57
N PRO A 116 -20.58 5.17 -29.56
CA PRO A 116 -19.26 5.41 -28.97
C PRO A 116 -18.14 5.05 -29.95
N THR A 117 -17.01 5.75 -29.83
CA THR A 117 -15.74 5.31 -30.41
C THR A 117 -14.76 5.06 -29.29
N TYR A 118 -14.10 3.91 -29.32
CA TYR A 118 -13.07 3.55 -28.35
C TYR A 118 -11.70 3.66 -28.99
N LEU A 119 -10.80 4.41 -28.37
CA LEU A 119 -9.42 4.54 -28.83
C LEU A 119 -8.47 3.91 -27.82
N PHE A 120 -7.45 3.23 -28.33
CA PHE A 120 -6.46 2.57 -27.51
C PHE A 120 -5.06 3.03 -27.90
N PHE A 121 -4.27 3.36 -26.88
CA PHE A 121 -2.90 3.83 -27.04
C PHE A 121 -1.94 2.95 -26.26
N ASN A 122 -0.74 2.76 -26.77
CA ASN A 122 0.33 2.10 -26.03
C ASN A 122 0.93 3.04 -24.97
N PRO A 123 1.84 2.55 -24.09
CA PRO A 123 2.46 3.37 -23.05
C PRO A 123 3.29 4.57 -23.56
N LYS A 124 3.61 4.63 -24.87
CA LYS A 124 4.27 5.77 -25.50
C LYS A 124 3.29 6.84 -26.01
N GLY A 125 1.98 6.58 -25.91
CA GLY A 125 0.94 7.47 -26.40
C GLY A 125 0.62 7.30 -27.89
N GLU A 126 1.11 6.23 -28.53
CA GLU A 126 0.84 5.92 -29.94
C GLU A 126 -0.46 5.12 -30.06
N ILE A 127 -1.34 5.47 -31.00
CA ILE A 127 -2.58 4.72 -31.25
C ILE A 127 -2.25 3.31 -31.75
N VAL A 128 -2.88 2.31 -31.14
CA VAL A 128 -2.68 0.89 -31.49
C VAL A 128 -3.97 0.18 -31.89
N HIS A 129 -5.13 0.70 -31.50
CA HIS A 129 -6.40 0.12 -31.85
C HIS A 129 -7.55 1.13 -31.77
N ARG A 130 -8.64 0.84 -32.50
CA ARG A 130 -9.89 1.60 -32.51
C ARG A 130 -11.06 0.62 -32.64
N ILE A 131 -12.13 0.86 -31.89
CA ILE A 131 -13.41 0.15 -32.03
C ILE A 131 -14.51 1.19 -32.26
N ASN A 132 -15.31 0.98 -33.29
CA ASN A 132 -16.50 1.79 -33.55
C ASN A 132 -17.75 1.06 -33.06
N GLY A 133 -18.59 1.76 -32.30
CA GLY A 133 -19.83 1.22 -31.75
C GLY A 133 -19.64 0.40 -30.47
N GLY A 134 -20.73 0.30 -29.70
CA GLY A 134 -20.79 -0.48 -28.47
C GLY A 134 -20.78 -2.00 -28.70
N SER A 135 -20.79 -2.77 -27.63
CA SER A 135 -20.93 -4.23 -27.65
C SER A 135 -22.08 -4.64 -26.74
N THR A 136 -22.78 -5.72 -27.09
CA THR A 136 -23.98 -6.14 -26.35
C THR A 136 -23.65 -7.04 -25.16
N THR A 137 -22.45 -7.62 -25.15
CA THR A 137 -21.95 -8.44 -24.05
C THR A 137 -20.56 -8.01 -23.64
N ALA A 138 -20.23 -8.28 -22.38
CA ALA A 138 -18.92 -7.97 -21.85
C ALA A 138 -17.80 -8.84 -22.46
N ASP A 139 -18.07 -10.09 -22.83
CA ASP A 139 -17.06 -10.95 -23.47
C ASP A 139 -16.73 -10.47 -24.89
N GLU A 140 -17.76 -10.04 -25.64
CA GLU A 140 -17.56 -9.39 -26.94
C GLU A 140 -16.70 -8.14 -26.80
N PHE A 141 -17.01 -7.27 -25.83
CA PHE A 141 -16.27 -6.02 -25.62
C PHE A 141 -14.81 -6.26 -25.24
N ILE A 142 -14.57 -7.18 -24.31
CA ILE A 142 -13.22 -7.57 -23.88
C ILE A 142 -12.44 -8.20 -25.04
N SER A 143 -13.06 -9.10 -25.81
CA SER A 143 -12.43 -9.76 -26.96
C SER A 143 -12.00 -8.76 -28.03
N LYS A 144 -12.86 -7.79 -28.38
CA LYS A 144 -12.49 -6.70 -29.29
C LYS A 144 -11.34 -5.86 -28.73
N SER A 145 -11.39 -5.54 -27.44
CA SER A 145 -10.40 -4.68 -26.78
C SER A 145 -9.03 -5.35 -26.58
N GLU A 146 -8.97 -6.68 -26.50
CA GLU A 146 -7.71 -7.43 -26.42
C GLU A 146 -6.80 -7.21 -27.63
N ALA A 147 -7.36 -6.88 -28.80
CA ALA A 147 -6.60 -6.57 -30.00
C ALA A 147 -5.66 -5.35 -29.80
N ALA A 148 -5.93 -4.49 -28.82
CA ALA A 148 -5.05 -3.39 -28.45
C ALA A 148 -3.76 -3.82 -27.74
N LEU A 149 -3.73 -5.00 -27.11
CA LEU A 149 -2.58 -5.48 -26.36
C LEU A 149 -1.57 -6.19 -27.27
N ALA A 150 -0.29 -6.00 -26.99
CA ALA A 150 0.82 -6.72 -27.62
C ALA A 150 1.83 -7.21 -26.57
N GLY A 151 2.66 -8.18 -26.95
CA GLY A 151 3.74 -8.70 -26.10
C GLY A 151 3.25 -9.24 -24.75
N TYR A 152 3.97 -8.89 -23.68
CA TYR A 152 3.72 -9.40 -22.33
C TYR A 152 2.29 -9.14 -21.81
N PRO A 153 1.69 -7.94 -21.92
CA PRO A 153 0.29 -7.72 -21.53
C PRO A 153 -0.71 -8.68 -22.18
N LYS A 154 -0.56 -8.93 -23.49
CA LYS A 154 -1.40 -9.89 -24.21
C LYS A 154 -1.19 -11.31 -23.71
N GLN A 155 0.07 -11.73 -23.56
CA GLN A 155 0.43 -13.06 -23.03
C GLN A 155 -0.13 -13.26 -21.61
N LYS A 156 -0.01 -12.24 -20.73
CA LYS A 156 -0.56 -12.25 -19.38
C LYS A 156 -2.08 -12.41 -19.40
N TRP A 157 -2.79 -11.68 -20.25
CA TRP A 157 -4.24 -11.81 -20.36
C TRP A 157 -4.67 -13.19 -20.87
N GLN A 158 -4.01 -13.71 -21.90
CA GLN A 158 -4.26 -15.03 -22.44
C GLN A 158 -3.99 -16.12 -21.40
N PHE A 159 -2.91 -16.00 -20.64
CA PHE A 159 -2.60 -16.89 -19.52
C PHE A 159 -3.67 -16.84 -18.42
N ILE A 160 -4.16 -15.66 -18.05
CA ILE A 160 -5.19 -15.51 -17.01
C ILE A 160 -6.48 -16.26 -17.38
N ARG A 161 -6.88 -16.22 -18.65
CA ARG A 161 -8.08 -16.89 -19.16
C ARG A 161 -7.88 -18.35 -19.58
N GLY A 162 -6.66 -18.75 -19.90
CA GLY A 162 -6.33 -20.08 -20.40
C GLY A 162 -6.20 -21.14 -19.30
N SER A 163 -6.05 -22.39 -19.73
CA SER A 163 -5.64 -23.48 -18.84
C SER A 163 -4.21 -23.24 -18.34
N LYS A 164 -4.01 -23.40 -17.04
CA LYS A 164 -2.73 -23.18 -16.37
C LYS A 164 -2.07 -24.51 -16.08
N ASP A 165 -1.53 -25.13 -17.12
CA ASP A 165 -0.64 -26.29 -16.95
C ASP A 165 0.73 -25.84 -16.38
N PHE A 166 1.54 -26.82 -15.99
CA PHE A 166 2.82 -26.60 -15.31
C PHE A 166 3.81 -25.78 -16.17
N GLU A 167 3.96 -26.11 -17.46
CA GLU A 167 4.89 -25.41 -18.36
C GLU A 167 4.46 -23.96 -18.59
N SER A 168 3.15 -23.73 -18.77
CA SER A 168 2.55 -22.41 -18.88
C SER A 168 2.80 -21.56 -17.63
N LEU A 169 2.70 -22.16 -16.44
CA LEU A 169 2.99 -21.50 -15.16
C LEU A 169 4.46 -21.08 -15.05
N LEU A 170 5.40 -21.99 -15.33
CA LEU A 170 6.83 -21.69 -15.29
C LEU A 170 7.22 -20.61 -16.31
N GLY A 171 6.73 -20.73 -17.55
CA GLY A 171 6.95 -19.75 -18.59
C GLY A 171 6.44 -18.37 -18.18
N MET A 172 5.22 -18.32 -17.63
CA MET A 172 4.61 -17.06 -17.20
C MET A 172 5.32 -16.46 -15.97
N MET A 173 5.77 -17.28 -15.01
CA MET A 173 6.60 -16.84 -13.88
C MET A 173 7.89 -16.17 -14.38
N LYS A 174 8.57 -16.78 -15.35
CA LYS A 174 9.80 -16.23 -15.94
C LYS A 174 9.52 -14.90 -16.65
N SER A 175 8.47 -14.83 -17.47
CA SER A 175 8.07 -13.61 -18.16
C SER A 175 7.69 -12.48 -17.20
N ALA A 176 6.93 -12.79 -16.14
CA ALA A 176 6.54 -11.80 -15.14
C ALA A 176 7.76 -11.22 -14.38
N ARG A 177 8.75 -12.07 -14.07
CA ARG A 177 10.03 -11.62 -13.46
C ARG A 177 10.85 -10.76 -14.41
N LEU A 178 10.97 -11.15 -15.69
CA LEU A 178 11.69 -10.38 -16.71
C LEU A 178 11.08 -8.98 -16.88
N MET A 179 9.76 -8.89 -16.80
CA MET A 179 9.02 -7.62 -16.89
C MET A 179 8.88 -6.88 -15.55
N ASN A 180 9.42 -7.43 -14.45
CA ASN A 180 9.32 -6.88 -13.10
C ASN A 180 7.86 -6.58 -12.69
N ASP A 181 6.92 -7.46 -13.07
CA ASP A 181 5.49 -7.34 -12.74
C ASP A 181 5.22 -7.82 -11.30
N ARG A 182 5.59 -6.97 -10.34
CA ARG A 182 5.60 -7.30 -8.89
C ARG A 182 4.24 -7.68 -8.32
N GLU A 183 3.16 -7.21 -8.93
CA GLU A 183 1.80 -7.56 -8.52
C GLU A 183 1.42 -8.95 -9.04
N PHE A 184 1.87 -9.33 -10.24
CA PHE A 184 1.50 -10.61 -10.83
C PHE A 184 2.44 -11.76 -10.45
N ILE A 185 3.72 -11.49 -10.18
CA ILE A 185 4.70 -12.50 -9.78
C ILE A 185 4.20 -13.36 -8.59
N PRO A 186 3.64 -12.78 -7.49
CA PRO A 186 3.07 -13.57 -6.42
C PRO A 186 1.89 -14.43 -6.87
N VAL A 187 0.97 -13.87 -7.67
CA VAL A 187 -0.23 -14.58 -8.15
C VAL A 187 0.16 -15.83 -8.94
N VAL A 188 1.05 -15.69 -9.93
CA VAL A 188 1.46 -16.82 -10.77
C VAL A 188 2.32 -17.81 -9.98
N THR A 189 3.20 -17.33 -9.09
CA THR A 189 4.04 -18.22 -8.28
C THR A 189 3.21 -19.02 -7.27
N ASN A 190 2.22 -18.42 -6.61
CA ASN A 190 1.35 -19.15 -5.69
C ASN A 190 0.47 -20.17 -6.43
N THR A 191 0.02 -19.85 -7.65
CA THR A 191 -0.67 -20.84 -8.51
C THR A 191 0.26 -22.00 -8.90
N TYR A 192 1.53 -21.72 -9.20
CA TYR A 192 2.52 -22.76 -9.44
C TYR A 192 2.71 -23.65 -8.21
N LEU A 193 2.83 -23.06 -7.02
CA LEU A 193 3.03 -23.81 -5.78
C LEU A 193 1.86 -24.77 -5.49
N THR A 194 0.61 -24.46 -5.86
CA THR A 194 -0.50 -25.42 -5.70
C THR A 194 -0.40 -26.67 -6.56
N THR A 195 0.45 -26.66 -7.60
CA THR A 195 0.69 -27.83 -8.46
C THR A 195 1.82 -28.74 -7.97
N GLN A 196 2.55 -28.30 -6.94
CA GLN A 196 3.73 -29.01 -6.44
C GLN A 196 3.33 -30.11 -5.45
N ASN A 197 3.96 -31.29 -5.59
CA ASN A 197 3.76 -32.41 -4.66
C ASN A 197 4.47 -32.18 -3.32
N ASP A 198 5.63 -31.52 -3.34
CA ASP A 198 6.42 -31.21 -2.15
C ASP A 198 6.79 -29.73 -2.11
N LEU A 199 6.24 -29.01 -1.14
CA LEU A 199 6.51 -27.59 -0.92
C LEU A 199 7.76 -27.33 -0.07
N LEU A 200 8.37 -28.37 0.51
CA LEU A 200 9.53 -28.26 1.40
C LEU A 200 10.88 -28.37 0.70
N THR A 201 10.88 -28.46 -0.65
CA THR A 201 12.12 -28.35 -1.42
C THR A 201 12.75 -26.97 -1.23
N GLU A 202 14.07 -26.89 -1.31
CA GLU A 202 14.80 -25.62 -1.16
C GLU A 202 14.30 -24.54 -2.14
N GLU A 203 14.00 -24.92 -3.38
CA GLU A 203 13.47 -24.00 -4.38
C GLU A 203 12.07 -23.49 -4.00
N ASN A 204 11.15 -24.39 -3.63
CA ASN A 204 9.79 -24.01 -3.27
C ASN A 204 9.75 -23.17 -2.00
N LEU A 205 10.60 -23.44 -1.00
CA LEU A 205 10.72 -22.62 0.19
C LEU A 205 11.17 -21.18 -0.12
N LYS A 206 12.14 -21.00 -1.04
CA LYS A 206 12.55 -19.67 -1.50
C LYS A 206 11.41 -18.95 -2.22
N LEU A 207 10.67 -19.66 -3.08
CA LEU A 207 9.50 -19.10 -3.77
C LEU A 207 8.40 -18.70 -2.78
N ILE A 208 8.10 -19.54 -1.80
CA ILE A 208 7.15 -19.29 -0.72
C ILE A 208 7.54 -18.03 0.06
N ALA A 209 8.81 -17.92 0.48
CA ALA A 209 9.29 -16.79 1.24
C ALA A 209 9.17 -15.45 0.50
N SER A 210 9.39 -15.43 -0.83
CA SER A 210 9.31 -14.21 -1.62
C SER A 210 7.89 -13.86 -2.08
N ASN A 211 6.97 -14.83 -2.16
CA ASN A 211 5.67 -14.67 -2.86
C ASN A 211 4.43 -14.94 -2.01
N THR A 212 4.55 -15.42 -0.77
CA THR A 212 3.39 -15.49 0.12
C THR A 212 2.96 -14.06 0.48
N ARG A 213 1.69 -13.74 0.21
CA ARG A 213 1.08 -12.42 0.41
C ARG A 213 -0.21 -12.48 1.21
N HIS A 214 -0.93 -13.60 1.15
CA HIS A 214 -2.19 -13.81 1.84
C HIS A 214 -2.16 -15.06 2.72
N ILE A 215 -2.99 -15.08 3.77
CA ILE A 215 -3.15 -16.24 4.67
C ILE A 215 -3.71 -17.46 3.94
N THR A 216 -4.34 -17.25 2.78
CA THR A 216 -4.89 -18.28 1.91
C THR A 216 -3.87 -18.83 0.90
N ASP A 217 -2.69 -18.21 0.78
CA ASP A 217 -1.66 -18.70 -0.13
C ASP A 217 -1.09 -20.03 0.39
N PRO A 218 -0.71 -20.97 -0.49
CA PRO A 218 -0.20 -22.29 -0.08
C PRO A 218 1.02 -22.16 0.85
N GLY A 219 1.88 -21.19 0.56
CA GLY A 219 3.09 -20.93 1.33
C GLY A 219 2.85 -20.47 2.77
N PHE A 220 1.70 -19.86 3.09
CA PHE A 220 1.39 -19.42 4.45
C PHE A 220 1.35 -20.59 5.42
N SER A 221 0.67 -21.68 5.04
CA SER A 221 0.58 -22.89 5.85
C SER A 221 1.94 -23.54 6.08
N VAL A 222 2.83 -23.49 5.09
CA VAL A 222 4.20 -24.03 5.18
C VAL A 222 5.03 -23.21 6.16
N LEU A 223 5.05 -21.87 6.00
CA LEU A 223 5.79 -20.98 6.89
C LEU A 223 5.31 -21.06 8.34
N ARG A 224 4.01 -21.30 8.56
CA ARG A 224 3.43 -21.39 9.90
C ARG A 224 3.65 -22.76 10.55
N ASN A 225 3.35 -23.84 9.83
CA ASN A 225 3.26 -25.19 10.42
C ASN A 225 4.53 -26.01 10.24
N GLN A 226 5.44 -25.59 9.34
CA GLN A 226 6.71 -26.25 9.05
C GLN A 226 7.89 -25.29 9.21
N ALA A 227 7.77 -24.32 10.14
CA ALA A 227 8.72 -23.25 10.35
C ALA A 227 10.16 -23.74 10.56
N ASP A 228 10.38 -24.80 11.34
CA ASP A 228 11.72 -25.33 11.60
C ASP A 228 12.41 -25.81 10.31
N LYS A 229 11.67 -26.52 9.45
CA LYS A 229 12.19 -27.00 8.16
C LYS A 229 12.39 -25.85 7.18
N ALA A 230 11.45 -24.91 7.14
CA ALA A 230 11.56 -23.73 6.31
C ALA A 230 12.76 -22.86 6.70
N ASP A 231 12.96 -22.63 7.99
CA ASP A 231 14.02 -21.78 8.53
C ASP A 231 15.42 -22.41 8.43
N GLN A 232 15.54 -23.72 8.26
CA GLN A 232 16.81 -24.36 7.86
C GLN A 232 17.32 -23.84 6.51
N VAL A 233 16.40 -23.48 5.60
CA VAL A 233 16.71 -22.93 4.28
C VAL A 233 16.68 -21.40 4.29
N LEU A 234 15.69 -20.81 4.96
CA LEU A 234 15.37 -19.38 4.88
C LEU A 234 16.10 -18.52 5.92
N GLY A 235 16.68 -19.16 6.95
CA GLY A 235 17.29 -18.51 8.10
C GLY A 235 16.34 -18.47 9.31
N LYS A 236 16.93 -18.62 10.50
CA LYS A 236 16.21 -18.68 11.78
C LYS A 236 15.30 -17.47 11.99
N GLY A 237 14.03 -17.73 12.30
CA GLY A 237 13.02 -16.72 12.59
C GLY A 237 12.40 -16.06 11.35
N LYS A 238 12.81 -16.45 10.13
CA LYS A 238 12.30 -15.85 8.90
C LYS A 238 10.83 -16.20 8.69
N SER A 239 10.44 -17.45 8.90
CA SER A 239 9.06 -17.90 8.70
C SER A 239 8.10 -17.21 9.67
N ALA A 240 8.43 -17.16 10.95
CA ALA A 240 7.63 -16.45 11.96
C ALA A 240 7.44 -14.96 11.62
N ARG A 241 8.49 -14.28 11.13
CA ARG A 241 8.38 -12.88 10.68
C ARG A 241 7.42 -12.74 9.50
N LEU A 242 7.52 -13.60 8.50
CA LEU A 242 6.66 -13.55 7.30
C LEU A 242 5.20 -13.84 7.64
N VAL A 243 4.94 -14.84 8.49
CA VAL A 243 3.58 -15.16 8.96
C VAL A 243 2.94 -13.94 9.63
N LYS A 244 3.64 -13.27 10.55
CA LYS A 244 3.12 -12.07 11.22
C LYS A 244 2.83 -10.92 10.26
N ILE A 245 3.68 -10.72 9.25
CA ILE A 245 3.44 -9.70 8.20
C ILE A 245 2.15 -10.02 7.43
N VAL A 246 1.99 -11.26 6.99
CA VAL A 246 0.81 -11.68 6.21
C VAL A 246 -0.48 -11.59 7.04
N VAL A 247 -0.44 -12.01 8.31
CA VAL A 247 -1.59 -11.86 9.21
C VAL A 247 -1.91 -10.39 9.46
N PHE A 248 -0.90 -9.53 9.67
CA PHE A 248 -1.11 -8.09 9.76
C PHE A 248 -1.80 -7.54 8.50
N ASP A 249 -1.30 -7.90 7.31
CA ASP A 249 -1.81 -7.40 6.04
C ASP A 249 -3.27 -7.81 5.77
N ASP A 250 -3.64 -9.07 6.05
CA ASP A 250 -4.98 -9.60 5.75
C ASP A 250 -6.00 -9.32 6.86
N ILE A 251 -5.56 -9.29 8.12
CA ILE A 251 -6.48 -9.20 9.27
C ILE A 251 -6.53 -7.79 9.84
N VAL A 252 -5.37 -7.14 10.05
CA VAL A 252 -5.28 -5.89 10.83
C VAL A 252 -5.34 -4.66 9.92
N PHE A 253 -4.51 -4.63 8.88
CA PHE A 253 -4.37 -3.49 7.98
C PHE A 253 -5.69 -2.95 7.41
N PRO A 254 -6.69 -3.79 7.02
CA PRO A 254 -7.98 -3.30 6.54
C PRO A 254 -8.76 -2.46 7.54
N TYR A 255 -8.51 -2.63 8.84
CA TYR A 255 -9.11 -1.81 9.90
C TYR A 255 -8.39 -0.48 10.08
N LEU A 256 -7.10 -0.41 9.72
CA LEU A 256 -6.25 0.76 9.97
C LEU A 256 -6.32 1.79 8.84
N ARG A 257 -6.61 1.37 7.61
CA ARG A 257 -6.74 2.28 6.45
C ARG A 257 -7.99 2.01 5.63
N LYS A 258 -8.78 3.06 5.40
CA LYS A 258 -9.91 3.04 4.48
C LYS A 258 -9.37 2.97 3.04
N ASN A 259 -9.92 2.04 2.25
CA ASN A 259 -9.44 1.73 0.90
C ASN A 259 -7.92 1.43 0.87
N GLY A 260 -7.43 0.76 1.91
CA GLY A 260 -6.02 0.48 2.09
C GLY A 260 -5.43 -0.39 0.99
N VAL A 261 -4.24 -0.03 0.51
CA VAL A 261 -3.49 -0.82 -0.48
C VAL A 261 -2.03 -0.96 -0.02
N LYS A 262 -1.54 -2.19 0.05
CA LYS A 262 -0.11 -2.48 0.21
C LYS A 262 0.56 -2.44 -1.15
N LYS A 263 1.65 -1.69 -1.28
CA LYS A 263 2.38 -1.52 -2.55
C LYS A 263 3.87 -1.84 -2.39
N ASP A 264 4.42 -2.61 -3.33
CA ASP A 264 5.84 -3.01 -3.34
C ASP A 264 6.71 -2.04 -4.19
N TYR A 265 7.61 -1.35 -3.52
CA TYR A 265 8.60 -0.42 -4.10
C TYR A 265 10.00 -1.05 -4.25
N GLY A 266 10.09 -2.37 -4.40
CA GLY A 266 11.34 -3.09 -4.62
C GLY A 266 11.91 -3.66 -3.34
N GLY A 267 11.04 -4.30 -2.55
CA GLY A 267 11.36 -4.81 -1.21
C GLY A 267 11.03 -3.84 -0.08
N MET A 268 10.69 -2.59 -0.40
CA MET A 268 10.08 -1.63 0.53
C MET A 268 8.57 -1.62 0.32
N PHE A 269 7.80 -1.89 1.38
CA PHE A 269 6.35 -1.90 1.30
C PHE A 269 5.75 -0.60 1.83
N GLY A 270 4.92 0.04 1.01
CA GLY A 270 4.09 1.17 1.41
C GLY A 270 2.67 0.72 1.73
N TYR A 271 2.10 1.27 2.81
CA TYR A 271 0.72 1.06 3.23
C TYR A 271 -0.07 2.34 2.93
N LEU A 272 -0.76 2.34 1.79
CA LEU A 272 -1.49 3.49 1.25
C LEU A 272 -2.97 3.45 1.65
N GLY A 273 -3.69 4.54 1.39
CA GLY A 273 -5.10 4.72 1.75
C GLY A 273 -5.28 5.73 2.88
N GLU A 274 -6.51 6.17 3.12
CA GLU A 274 -6.81 7.12 4.19
C GLU A 274 -6.68 6.44 5.56
N VAL A 275 -6.04 7.09 6.53
CA VAL A 275 -5.95 6.53 7.89
C VAL A 275 -7.35 6.49 8.51
N ASN A 276 -7.73 5.34 9.08
CA ASN A 276 -8.98 5.23 9.80
C ASN A 276 -8.87 5.97 11.14
N GLU A 277 -9.60 7.07 11.32
CA GLU A 277 -9.51 7.92 12.51
C GLU A 277 -9.98 7.23 13.81
N SER A 278 -10.81 6.19 13.70
CA SER A 278 -11.43 5.52 14.85
C SER A 278 -11.39 3.99 14.71
N VAL A 279 -10.21 3.41 14.92
CA VAL A 279 -10.02 1.95 14.92
C VAL A 279 -10.71 1.29 16.12
N ASN A 280 -11.62 0.36 15.84
CA ASN A 280 -12.23 -0.50 16.85
C ASN A 280 -11.27 -1.63 17.25
N TRP A 281 -10.37 -1.36 18.20
CA TRP A 281 -9.36 -2.34 18.64
C TRP A 281 -9.97 -3.60 19.27
N THR A 282 -11.14 -3.51 19.90
CA THR A 282 -11.83 -4.67 20.46
C THR A 282 -12.23 -5.65 19.37
N GLU A 283 -12.69 -5.15 18.22
CA GLU A 283 -13.04 -5.99 17.08
C GLU A 283 -11.79 -6.61 16.43
N VAL A 284 -10.74 -5.81 16.22
CA VAL A 284 -9.46 -6.29 15.67
C VAL A 284 -8.88 -7.42 16.54
N GLU A 285 -8.83 -7.20 17.86
CA GLU A 285 -8.34 -8.18 18.83
C GLU A 285 -9.23 -9.42 18.87
N GLY A 286 -10.56 -9.26 18.85
CA GLY A 286 -11.49 -10.39 18.79
C GLY A 286 -11.29 -11.26 17.55
N LYS A 287 -11.04 -10.64 16.39
CA LYS A 287 -10.76 -11.36 15.14
C LYS A 287 -9.41 -12.08 15.18
N LEU A 288 -8.35 -11.41 15.63
CA LEU A 288 -7.03 -12.02 15.80
C LEU A 288 -7.07 -13.18 16.79
N LYS A 289 -7.70 -13.03 17.95
CA LYS A 289 -7.82 -14.12 18.94
C LYS A 289 -8.60 -15.32 18.41
N LYS A 290 -9.60 -15.08 17.57
CA LYS A 290 -10.39 -16.14 16.95
C LYS A 290 -9.60 -16.93 15.90
N GLU A 291 -8.84 -16.24 15.06
CA GLU A 291 -8.16 -16.86 13.90
C GLU A 291 -6.70 -17.26 14.19
N PHE A 292 -5.99 -16.49 15.01
CA PHE A 292 -4.57 -16.63 15.33
C PHE A 292 -4.28 -16.33 16.83
N PRO A 293 -4.86 -17.09 17.78
CA PRO A 293 -4.74 -16.83 19.21
C PRO A 293 -3.29 -16.77 19.72
N ASP A 294 -2.42 -17.59 19.15
CA ASP A 294 -0.98 -17.67 19.47
C ASP A 294 -0.16 -16.46 19.00
N LEU A 295 -0.65 -15.71 18.01
CA LEU A 295 0.04 -14.53 17.46
C LEU A 295 -0.60 -13.20 17.84
N SER A 296 -1.82 -13.23 18.38
CA SER A 296 -2.64 -12.04 18.63
C SER A 296 -1.87 -10.95 19.38
N ASP A 297 -1.28 -11.30 20.53
CA ASP A 297 -0.63 -10.32 21.40
C ASP A 297 0.61 -9.70 20.74
N GLU A 298 1.43 -10.52 20.08
CA GLU A 298 2.65 -10.05 19.40
C GLU A 298 2.32 -9.16 18.18
N ILE A 299 1.28 -9.51 17.42
CA ILE A 299 0.82 -8.69 16.30
C ILE A 299 0.25 -7.37 16.82
N LEU A 300 -0.55 -7.38 17.88
CA LEU A 300 -1.11 -6.15 18.47
C LEU A 300 -0.01 -5.24 19.05
N LEU A 301 1.03 -5.83 19.65
CA LEU A 301 2.18 -5.13 20.21
C LEU A 301 2.87 -4.22 19.19
N THR A 302 2.91 -4.63 17.93
CA THR A 302 3.53 -3.87 16.83
C THR A 302 2.52 -3.09 15.98
N SER A 303 1.28 -3.54 15.90
CA SER A 303 0.22 -2.92 15.11
C SER A 303 -0.28 -1.59 15.70
N LYS A 304 -0.50 -1.54 17.03
CA LYS A 304 -0.99 -0.33 17.71
C LYS A 304 -0.01 0.85 17.56
N PRO A 305 1.31 0.70 17.84
CA PRO A 305 2.28 1.75 17.60
C PRO A 305 2.31 2.20 16.13
N THR A 306 2.27 1.26 15.19
CA THR A 306 2.25 1.56 13.75
C THR A 306 1.05 2.43 13.39
N TYR A 307 -0.14 2.08 13.86
CA TYR A 307 -1.35 2.87 13.68
C TYR A 307 -1.22 4.28 14.25
N TYR A 308 -0.80 4.41 15.52
CA TYR A 308 -0.71 5.73 16.16
C TYR A 308 0.28 6.66 15.44
N LYS A 309 1.38 6.12 14.90
CA LYS A 309 2.29 6.88 14.04
C LYS A 309 1.62 7.35 12.75
N TRP A 310 0.88 6.49 12.06
CA TRP A 310 0.13 6.89 10.86
C TRP A 310 -0.94 7.94 11.15
N ALA A 311 -1.59 7.86 12.30
CA ALA A 311 -2.59 8.82 12.76
C ALA A 311 -1.98 10.09 13.38
N ALA A 312 -0.65 10.19 13.46
CA ALA A 312 0.07 11.25 14.18
C ALA A 312 -0.38 11.45 15.65
N ASN A 313 -0.92 10.40 16.28
CA ASN A 313 -1.43 10.45 17.65
C ASN A 313 -0.33 10.06 18.66
N TRP A 314 0.61 10.99 18.85
CA TRP A 314 1.76 10.79 19.73
C TRP A 314 1.42 10.55 21.21
N PRO A 315 0.41 11.23 21.82
CA PRO A 315 0.02 10.94 23.20
C PRO A 315 -0.45 9.49 23.41
N ALA A 316 -1.23 8.95 22.46
CA ALA A 316 -1.66 7.55 22.51
C ALA A 316 -0.49 6.59 22.26
N PHE A 317 0.37 6.90 21.28
CA PHE A 317 1.61 6.15 21.02
C PHE A 317 2.46 6.04 22.28
N ALA A 318 2.80 7.17 22.90
CA ALA A 318 3.69 7.19 24.05
C ALA A 318 3.07 6.51 25.28
N SER A 319 1.76 6.67 25.50
CA SER A 319 1.09 5.98 26.61
C SER A 319 1.09 4.47 26.41
N TYR A 320 0.87 3.99 25.18
CA TYR A 320 0.91 2.58 24.86
C TYR A 320 2.32 2.00 25.03
N ILE A 321 3.36 2.61 24.45
CA ILE A 321 4.74 2.16 24.59
C ILE A 321 5.16 2.12 26.07
N SER A 322 4.86 3.16 26.86
CA SER A 322 5.12 3.16 28.31
C SER A 322 4.50 1.97 29.04
N SER A 323 3.28 1.57 28.67
CA SER A 323 2.58 0.43 29.29
C SER A 323 3.16 -0.94 28.92
N GLN A 324 3.89 -1.02 27.79
CA GLN A 324 4.43 -2.27 27.24
C GLN A 324 5.97 -2.32 27.28
N LYS A 325 6.62 -1.32 27.88
CA LYS A 325 8.09 -1.14 27.82
C LYS A 325 8.90 -2.35 28.30
N ASN A 326 8.31 -3.17 29.18
CA ASN A 326 8.94 -4.36 29.75
C ASN A 326 8.85 -5.60 28.84
N VAL A 327 7.95 -5.60 27.85
CA VAL A 327 7.79 -6.71 26.90
C VAL A 327 8.33 -6.37 25.51
N ILE A 328 8.47 -5.08 25.19
CA ILE A 328 9.09 -4.63 23.94
C ILE A 328 10.60 -4.90 23.98
N ALA A 329 11.14 -5.45 22.88
CA ALA A 329 12.57 -5.66 22.74
C ALA A 329 13.34 -4.32 22.83
N LYS A 330 14.50 -4.32 23.49
CA LYS A 330 15.30 -3.12 23.79
C LYS A 330 15.55 -2.25 22.55
N ASP A 331 16.02 -2.84 21.44
CA ASP A 331 16.28 -2.13 20.19
C ASP A 331 15.01 -1.51 19.58
N GLN A 332 13.86 -2.17 19.74
CA GLN A 332 12.59 -1.66 19.26
C GLN A 332 12.08 -0.50 20.14
N LEU A 333 12.33 -0.56 21.45
CA LEU A 333 12.01 0.52 22.38
C LEU A 333 12.84 1.77 22.08
N ASP A 334 14.14 1.61 21.80
CA ASP A 334 15.02 2.69 21.34
C ASP A 334 14.54 3.30 20.02
N SER A 335 14.20 2.45 19.03
CA SER A 335 13.63 2.91 17.77
C SER A 335 12.34 3.72 17.97
N TYR A 336 11.47 3.35 18.91
CA TYR A 336 10.27 4.12 19.25
C TYR A 336 10.59 5.44 19.97
N ALA A 337 11.61 5.47 20.82
CA ALA A 337 12.08 6.71 21.44
C ALA A 337 12.65 7.67 20.38
N ASN A 338 13.41 7.16 19.41
CA ASN A 338 13.92 7.94 18.29
C ASN A 338 12.80 8.45 17.35
N ASP A 339 11.76 7.65 17.11
CA ASP A 339 10.56 8.11 16.38
C ASP A 339 9.91 9.34 17.06
N VAL A 340 9.78 9.31 18.40
CA VAL A 340 9.28 10.45 19.17
C VAL A 340 10.22 11.65 19.04
N PHE A 341 11.53 11.45 19.14
CA PHE A 341 12.51 12.52 18.94
C PHE A 341 12.35 13.21 17.57
N LEU A 342 12.23 12.44 16.49
CA LEU A 342 12.19 12.96 15.12
C LEU A 342 10.85 13.63 14.77
N PHE A 343 9.73 13.07 15.24
CA PHE A 343 8.42 13.40 14.65
C PHE A 343 7.37 13.91 15.65
N CYS A 344 7.67 13.92 16.97
CA CYS A 344 6.75 14.38 18.00
C CYS A 344 7.18 15.72 18.59
N ASP A 345 6.24 16.66 18.69
CA ASP A 345 6.44 17.95 19.38
C ASP A 345 5.66 18.05 20.71
N ASP A 346 4.93 17.01 21.11
CA ASP A 346 4.18 16.97 22.38
C ASP A 346 5.14 16.77 23.58
N PRO A 347 5.28 17.75 24.49
CA PRO A 347 6.27 17.69 25.57
C PRO A 347 6.08 16.49 26.50
N ALA A 348 4.83 16.11 26.79
CA ALA A 348 4.53 14.98 27.67
C ALA A 348 4.94 13.64 27.05
N SER A 349 4.78 13.48 25.74
CA SER A 349 5.21 12.30 25.00
C SER A 349 6.73 12.23 24.89
N ILE A 350 7.40 13.37 24.68
CA ILE A 350 8.87 13.44 24.65
C ILE A 350 9.46 13.06 26.02
N GLU A 351 8.90 13.55 27.13
CA GLU A 351 9.39 13.20 28.47
C GLU A 351 9.20 11.69 28.78
N LYS A 352 8.12 11.07 28.29
CA LYS A 352 7.97 9.60 28.37
C LYS A 352 9.10 8.89 27.61
N ALA A 353 9.45 9.36 26.41
CA ALA A 353 10.53 8.79 25.61
C ALA A 353 11.92 8.95 26.26
N VAL A 354 12.16 10.06 26.96
CA VAL A 354 13.35 10.23 27.82
C VAL A 354 13.41 9.10 28.85
N GLY A 355 12.30 8.85 29.56
CA GLY A 355 12.21 7.77 30.56
C GLY A 355 12.39 6.36 29.97
N TRP A 356 11.99 6.12 28.71
CA TRP A 356 12.28 4.85 28.04
C TRP A 356 13.76 4.70 27.71
N SER A 357 14.38 5.77 27.22
CA SER A 357 15.81 5.76 26.86
C SER A 357 16.69 5.60 28.10
N GLU A 358 16.33 6.26 29.20
CA GLU A 358 16.97 6.07 30.50
C GLU A 358 16.82 4.63 31.00
N TYR A 359 15.62 4.04 30.86
CA TYR A 359 15.38 2.64 31.22
C TYR A 359 16.27 1.64 30.46
N LEU A 360 16.69 1.97 29.23
CA LEU A 360 17.60 1.14 28.44
C LEU A 360 19.06 1.22 28.92
N LEU A 361 19.47 2.31 29.56
CA LEU A 361 20.84 2.59 30.01
C LEU A 361 21.15 1.95 31.38
N THR A 362 20.89 0.65 31.50
CA THR A 362 21.34 -0.18 32.62
C THR A 362 22.86 -0.36 32.58
N SER A 363 23.51 -0.82 33.65
CA SER A 363 24.95 -1.13 33.67
C SER A 363 25.41 -2.04 32.51
N GLU A 364 24.59 -3.01 32.08
CA GLU A 364 24.89 -3.88 30.94
C GLU A 364 24.95 -3.14 29.58
N ASN A 365 24.28 -2.00 29.45
CA ASN A 365 24.06 -1.29 28.19
C ASN A 365 24.50 0.18 28.27
N GLU A 366 25.20 0.57 29.34
CA GLU A 366 25.55 1.96 29.63
C GLU A 366 26.48 2.59 28.57
N HIS A 367 27.20 1.76 27.82
CA HIS A 367 28.08 2.15 26.72
C HIS A 367 27.48 1.90 25.33
N ASN A 368 26.19 1.53 25.23
CA ASN A 368 25.54 1.33 23.93
C ASN A 368 25.39 2.68 23.21
N ILE A 369 26.18 2.88 22.15
CA ILE A 369 26.26 4.12 21.38
C ILE A 369 24.89 4.53 20.80
N GLY A 370 24.09 3.57 20.33
CA GLY A 370 22.76 3.84 19.78
C GLY A 370 21.82 4.41 20.83
N PHE A 371 21.70 3.72 21.97
CA PHE A 371 20.81 4.14 23.07
C PHE A 371 21.25 5.47 23.66
N LEU A 372 22.55 5.68 23.87
CA LEU A 372 23.09 6.95 24.34
C LEU A 372 22.83 8.10 23.35
N SER A 373 22.95 7.85 22.04
CA SER A 373 22.67 8.85 21.01
C SER A 373 21.20 9.27 21.02
N THR A 374 20.26 8.32 21.13
CA THR A 374 18.82 8.63 21.24
C THR A 374 18.53 9.40 22.53
N TYR A 375 19.10 8.97 23.66
CA TYR A 375 18.93 9.63 24.95
C TYR A 375 19.46 11.08 24.94
N ALA A 376 20.67 11.30 24.44
CA ALA A 376 21.29 12.61 24.31
C ALA A 376 20.43 13.60 23.49
N ASN A 377 19.89 13.13 22.36
CA ASN A 377 19.00 13.92 21.52
C ASN A 377 17.68 14.28 22.22
N LEU A 378 17.09 13.34 22.95
CA LEU A 378 15.86 13.58 23.71
C LEU A 378 16.09 14.57 24.86
N LEU A 379 17.16 14.42 25.64
CA LEU A 379 17.55 15.37 26.70
C LEU A 379 17.72 16.78 26.13
N TYR A 380 18.37 16.89 24.97
CA TYR A 380 18.56 18.16 24.31
C TYR A 380 17.24 18.77 23.82
N LYS A 381 16.34 17.95 23.24
CA LYS A 381 15.01 18.38 22.78
C LYS A 381 14.10 18.83 23.93
N THR A 382 14.21 18.25 25.12
CA THR A 382 13.46 18.65 26.32
C THR A 382 14.03 19.88 27.03
N GLY A 383 15.14 20.45 26.54
CA GLY A 383 15.77 21.64 27.11
C GLY A 383 16.85 21.36 28.15
N LYS A 384 17.11 20.09 28.50
CA LYS A 384 18.27 19.66 29.31
C LYS A 384 19.55 19.69 28.45
N LYS A 385 19.81 20.84 27.81
CA LYS A 385 20.82 20.98 26.74
C LYS A 385 22.22 20.59 27.19
N GLY A 386 22.63 20.99 28.39
CA GLY A 386 23.97 20.66 28.93
C GLY A 386 24.18 19.16 29.12
N GLU A 387 23.16 18.46 29.66
CA GLU A 387 23.19 17.00 29.82
C GLU A 387 23.18 16.29 28.45
N GLY A 388 22.35 16.77 27.52
CA GLY A 388 22.32 16.25 26.15
C GLY A 388 23.66 16.39 25.44
N VAL A 389 24.30 17.56 25.51
CA VAL A 389 25.65 17.79 24.94
C VAL A 389 26.67 16.87 25.58
N LYS A 390 26.72 16.80 26.92
CA LYS A 390 27.67 15.93 27.64
C LYS A 390 27.51 14.45 27.26
N THR A 391 26.27 13.99 27.14
CA THR A 391 25.97 12.62 26.72
C THR A 391 26.41 12.38 25.27
N MET A 392 26.20 13.35 24.36
CA MET A 392 26.67 13.24 22.98
C MET A 392 28.22 13.28 22.87
N GLU A 393 28.91 14.01 23.75
CA GLU A 393 30.38 13.95 23.85
C GLU A 393 30.86 12.55 24.22
N GLN A 394 30.16 11.86 25.14
CA GLN A 394 30.44 10.47 25.47
C GLN A 394 30.19 9.55 24.27
N VAL A 395 29.10 9.76 23.51
CA VAL A 395 28.80 9.00 22.28
C VAL A 395 29.93 9.13 21.26
N VAL A 396 30.42 10.35 21.01
CA VAL A 396 31.53 10.60 20.07
C VAL A 396 32.84 9.95 20.57
N ALA A 397 33.12 10.05 21.87
CA ALA A 397 34.30 9.42 22.46
C ALA A 397 34.27 7.88 22.33
N LEU A 398 33.10 7.27 22.58
CA LEU A 398 32.91 5.82 22.48
C LEU A 398 32.91 5.32 21.03
N SER A 399 32.40 6.10 20.08
CA SER A 399 32.40 5.71 18.67
C SER A 399 33.79 5.78 18.04
N GLY A 400 34.69 6.61 18.59
CA GLY A 400 35.99 6.89 17.99
C GLY A 400 35.91 7.68 16.68
N GLU A 401 34.73 8.23 16.36
CA GLU A 401 34.49 9.01 15.16
C GLU A 401 35.27 10.33 15.23
N LYS A 402 36.09 10.61 14.23
CA LYS A 402 36.92 11.83 14.14
C LYS A 402 36.35 12.87 13.18
N GLU A 403 35.54 12.43 12.23
CA GLU A 403 34.76 13.25 11.31
C GLU A 403 33.50 12.47 10.94
N GLY A 404 32.35 13.15 10.80
CA GLY A 404 31.10 12.51 10.38
C GLY A 404 29.86 13.10 11.05
N ASP A 405 28.77 12.33 11.04
CA ASP A 405 27.45 12.80 11.43
C ASP A 405 27.31 12.98 12.94
N LEU A 406 27.99 12.16 13.76
CA LEU A 406 27.93 12.30 15.22
C LEU A 406 28.64 13.58 15.67
N ILE A 407 29.78 13.91 15.07
CA ILE A 407 30.50 15.14 15.37
C ILE A 407 29.72 16.36 14.87
N LYS A 408 29.21 16.35 13.65
CA LYS A 408 28.36 17.44 13.13
C LYS A 408 27.15 17.67 14.04
N ARG A 409 26.54 16.60 14.55
CA ARG A 409 25.41 16.68 15.48
C ARG A 409 25.85 17.29 16.82
N LEU A 410 26.98 16.87 17.37
CA LEU A 410 27.53 17.43 18.60
C LEU A 410 27.80 18.94 18.47
N GLU A 411 28.42 19.37 17.37
CA GLU A 411 28.68 20.79 17.12
C GLU A 411 27.40 21.61 17.01
N LYS A 412 26.36 21.09 16.35
CA LYS A 412 25.02 21.71 16.35
C LYS A 412 24.43 21.83 17.75
N MET A 413 24.58 20.81 18.59
CA MET A 413 24.10 20.87 19.97
C MET A 413 24.86 21.92 20.78
N LYS A 414 26.18 22.05 20.59
CA LYS A 414 27.02 23.07 21.24
C LYS A 414 26.69 24.48 20.78
N SER A 415 26.34 24.67 19.50
CA SER A 415 25.91 25.96 18.95
C SER A 415 24.46 26.34 19.31
N GLY A 416 23.73 25.46 19.99
CA GLY A 416 22.34 25.71 20.38
C GLY A 416 21.32 25.45 19.28
N GLU A 417 21.75 24.89 18.15
CA GLU A 417 20.91 24.54 16.99
C GLU A 417 20.07 23.28 17.24
N LYS A 418 19.00 23.11 16.46
CA LYS A 418 18.18 21.90 16.47
C LYS A 418 18.87 20.76 15.71
N THR A 419 18.68 19.53 16.21
CA THR A 419 19.23 18.30 15.61
C THR A 419 18.18 17.42 14.94
N TRP A 420 16.92 17.84 14.94
CA TRP A 420 15.76 17.18 14.32
C TRP A 420 15.18 18.01 13.18
#